data_AF-A0A962TQJ1-F1
#
_entry.id   AF-A0A962TQJ1-F1
#
_cell.length_a   1.000
_cell.length_b   1.000
_cell.length_c   1.000
_cell.angle_alpha   90.00
_cell.angle_beta   90.00
_cell.angle_gamma   90.00
#
_symmetry.space_group_name_H-M   'P 1'
#
loop_
_entity.id
_entity.type
_entity.pdbx_description
1 polymer ?
#
loop_
_entity_poly.entity_id
_entity_poly.type
_entity_poly.pdbx_seq_one_letter_code
_entity_poly.pdbx_strand_id
1 'polypeptide(L)'
;MSNQTHFDCRPLFILCPGRSFSSVVCGMLGQHPELYGLPETNFFVADTVGGLFQCFAGLGDRHRLHGLVRTLAQLHDGEQTEAAAERAWQWLRERLDMTTHELAWHVVSQIGQRQMVEKSPSNCAEAAYLARLYRIFPTARFLHLSRHPRSTSKSLYQVRQEQRARRGRNRMPVDGRRMEENWLKVHGHIVRFTEQLPVGQSLHLQGELLLANPDHYLQQIAEWLDIRMDAEAIEAMKHPEASLFATIGPDNARGGNNRKYLEDPRLRTGPPPKVNLSDPLEWMTDGSRFGPATVALARRLGYL
;
A
#
# COMPACT_ATOMS: atom_id res chain seq x y z
N MET A 1 3.29 18.13 27.49
CA MET A 1 4.04 18.21 26.21
C MET A 1 3.37 17.42 25.06
N SER A 2 2.12 16.94 25.18
CA SER A 2 1.54 15.95 24.26
C SER A 2 0.77 16.48 23.05
N ASN A 3 0.40 17.77 22.96
CA ASN A 3 -0.43 18.27 21.84
C ASN A 3 0.37 18.88 20.69
N GLN A 4 1.63 19.26 20.90
CA GLN A 4 2.43 19.97 19.89
C GLN A 4 3.04 19.01 18.87
N THR A 5 3.33 17.77 19.27
CA THR A 5 3.87 16.70 18.42
C THR A 5 2.89 16.20 17.35
N HIS A 6 1.58 16.42 17.53
CA HIS A 6 0.57 15.96 16.58
C HIS A 6 0.51 16.80 15.29
N PHE A 7 0.85 18.09 15.36
CA PHE A 7 0.71 19.00 14.21
C PHE A 7 1.90 18.96 13.24
N ASP A 8 3.09 18.60 13.72
CA ASP A 8 4.30 18.52 12.88
C ASP A 8 4.44 17.15 12.18
N CYS A 9 3.63 16.16 12.56
CA CYS A 9 3.62 14.86 11.90
C CYS A 9 2.99 14.97 10.50
N ARG A 10 3.79 14.72 9.46
CA ARG A 10 3.36 14.72 8.05
C ARG A 10 3.59 13.34 7.43
N PRO A 11 2.87 12.29 7.85
CA PRO A 11 3.08 10.95 7.32
C PRO A 11 2.73 10.90 5.83
N LEU A 12 3.41 10.02 5.11
CA LEU A 12 3.15 9.73 3.71
C LEU A 12 2.31 8.47 3.58
N PHE A 13 1.20 8.57 2.86
CA PHE A 13 0.39 7.41 2.46
C PHE A 13 0.44 7.20 0.96
N ILE A 14 0.75 5.96 0.54
CA ILE A 14 0.69 5.58 -0.88
C ILE A 14 -0.71 5.03 -1.18
N LEU A 15 -1.46 5.74 -2.02
CA LEU A 15 -2.84 5.42 -2.39
C LEU A 15 -2.87 4.71 -3.74
N CYS A 16 -3.29 3.44 -3.75
CA CYS A 16 -3.40 2.65 -4.98
C CYS A 16 -4.27 1.39 -4.78
N PRO A 17 -4.80 0.79 -5.85
CA PRO A 17 -5.28 -0.59 -5.78
C PRO A 17 -4.10 -1.56 -5.65
N GLY A 18 -4.40 -2.76 -5.14
CA GLY A 18 -3.42 -3.85 -5.14
C GLY A 18 -2.89 -4.12 -6.55
N ARG A 19 -1.65 -4.62 -6.63
CA ARG A 19 -0.93 -4.91 -7.89
C ARG A 19 -0.39 -3.68 -8.64
N SER A 20 -0.26 -2.53 -7.98
CA SER A 20 0.23 -1.27 -8.55
C SER A 20 1.61 -0.85 -8.01
N PHE A 21 2.58 -1.77 -7.96
CA PHE A 21 3.97 -1.53 -7.52
C PHE A 21 4.18 -1.05 -6.07
N SER A 22 3.10 -0.95 -5.31
CA SER A 22 3.08 -0.21 -4.06
C SER A 22 3.95 -0.79 -2.94
N SER A 23 4.20 -2.11 -2.92
CA SER A 23 5.17 -2.68 -1.97
C SER A 23 6.61 -2.29 -2.29
N VAL A 24 7.03 -2.31 -3.57
CA VAL A 24 8.39 -1.89 -3.94
C VAL A 24 8.57 -0.39 -3.74
N VAL A 25 7.58 0.43 -4.11
CA VAL A 25 7.65 1.89 -3.89
C VAL A 25 7.67 2.24 -2.40
N CYS A 26 6.87 1.56 -1.57
CA CYS A 26 6.93 1.75 -0.11
C CYS A 26 8.28 1.33 0.46
N GLY A 27 8.85 0.23 -0.03
CA GLY A 27 10.20 -0.22 0.32
C GLY A 27 11.28 0.80 -0.05
N MET A 28 11.18 1.37 -1.25
CA MET A 28 12.07 2.40 -1.78
C MET A 28 12.04 3.64 -0.88
N LEU A 29 10.87 4.28 -0.76
CA LEU A 29 10.71 5.50 0.05
C LEU A 29 11.07 5.26 1.51
N GLY A 30 10.78 4.06 2.04
CA GLY A 30 11.12 3.68 3.40
C GLY A 30 12.61 3.56 3.70
N GLN A 31 13.50 3.58 2.69
CA GLN A 31 14.95 3.60 2.90
C GLN A 31 15.52 5.01 3.05
N HIS A 32 14.74 6.05 2.76
CA HIS A 32 15.20 7.42 2.95
C HIS A 32 15.53 7.66 4.45
N PRO A 33 16.65 8.32 4.80
CA PRO A 33 17.07 8.50 6.20
C PRO A 33 16.04 9.18 7.11
N GLU A 34 15.20 10.04 6.54
CA GLU A 34 14.13 10.77 7.25
C GLU A 34 12.76 10.07 7.21
N LEU A 35 12.65 8.92 6.55
CA LEU A 35 11.40 8.18 6.41
C LEU A 35 11.48 6.82 7.12
N TYR A 36 10.32 6.30 7.51
CA TYR A 36 10.19 4.95 8.07
C TYR A 36 9.11 4.17 7.33
N GLY A 37 9.54 3.25 6.46
CA GLY A 37 8.64 2.43 5.66
C GLY A 37 7.99 1.30 6.47
N LEU A 38 6.67 1.30 6.53
CA LEU A 38 5.87 0.26 7.15
C LEU A 38 5.42 -0.81 6.12
N PRO A 39 5.16 -2.05 6.56
CA PRO A 39 4.38 -3.00 5.79
C PRO A 39 2.90 -2.57 5.73
N GLU A 40 2.06 -3.36 5.06
CA GLU A 40 0.60 -3.19 5.06
C GLU A 40 0.06 -3.35 6.50
N THR A 41 -0.29 -2.22 7.13
CA THR A 41 -0.78 -2.18 8.52
C THR A 41 -2.30 -2.29 8.59
N ASN A 42 -3.00 -1.81 7.57
CA ASN A 42 -4.45 -1.79 7.46
C ASN A 42 -5.17 -1.05 8.61
N PHE A 43 -4.54 -0.04 9.24
CA PHE A 43 -5.12 0.70 10.37
C PHE A 43 -6.56 1.18 10.11
N PHE A 44 -6.83 1.63 8.89
CA PHE A 44 -8.00 2.45 8.63
C PHE A 44 -9.26 1.67 8.21
N VAL A 45 -9.22 0.34 8.23
CA VAL A 45 -10.37 -0.48 7.84
C VAL A 45 -11.44 -0.58 8.94
N ALA A 46 -11.11 -0.18 10.18
CA ALA A 46 -12.00 -0.24 11.33
C ALA A 46 -11.77 0.91 12.33
N ASP A 47 -12.70 1.10 13.27
CA ASP A 47 -12.59 2.08 14.36
C ASP A 47 -11.68 1.65 15.51
N THR A 48 -11.60 0.35 15.79
CA THR A 48 -10.87 -0.22 16.92
C THR A 48 -10.01 -1.41 16.52
N VAL A 49 -9.06 -1.80 17.37
CA VAL A 49 -8.25 -3.02 17.21
C VAL A 49 -9.14 -4.26 17.09
N GLY A 50 -10.17 -4.37 17.93
CA GLY A 50 -11.17 -5.44 17.84
C GLY A 50 -11.89 -5.45 16.49
N GLY A 51 -12.22 -4.27 15.97
CA GLY A 51 -12.76 -4.11 14.62
C GLY A 51 -11.81 -4.60 13.53
N LEU A 52 -10.49 -4.38 13.66
CA LEU A 52 -9.50 -4.93 12.71
C LEU A 52 -9.53 -6.46 12.71
N PHE A 53 -9.58 -7.09 13.89
CA PHE A 53 -9.72 -8.54 14.00
C PHE A 53 -11.02 -9.04 13.36
N GLN A 54 -12.14 -8.35 13.57
CA GLN A 54 -13.43 -8.70 12.98
C GLN A 54 -13.43 -8.56 11.45
N CYS A 55 -12.90 -7.45 10.92
CA CYS A 55 -12.75 -7.22 9.47
C CYS A 55 -11.97 -8.34 8.77
N PHE A 56 -11.01 -8.96 9.47
CA PHE A 56 -10.15 -10.01 8.92
C PHE A 56 -10.40 -11.40 9.54
N ALA A 57 -11.48 -11.56 10.31
CA ALA A 57 -11.81 -12.84 10.95
C ALA A 57 -12.30 -13.88 9.91
N GLY A 58 -12.89 -13.44 8.80
CA GLY A 58 -13.46 -14.30 7.77
C GLY A 58 -12.43 -14.92 6.82
N LEU A 59 -12.74 -16.12 6.30
CA LEU A 59 -12.13 -16.75 5.11
C LEU A 59 -10.59 -16.89 5.06
N GLY A 60 -9.91 -16.89 6.22
CA GLY A 60 -8.45 -17.04 6.28
C GLY A 60 -7.69 -15.75 5.94
N ASP A 61 -8.34 -14.59 6.07
CA ASP A 61 -7.74 -13.28 5.78
C ASP A 61 -6.98 -12.68 6.97
N ARG A 62 -6.83 -13.41 8.09
CA ARG A 62 -5.99 -13.03 9.25
C ARG A 62 -4.56 -12.64 8.85
N HIS A 63 -4.05 -13.20 7.75
CA HIS A 63 -2.74 -12.84 7.19
C HIS A 63 -2.59 -11.34 6.83
N ARG A 64 -3.69 -10.61 6.70
CA ARG A 64 -3.68 -9.15 6.50
C ARG A 64 -3.24 -8.37 7.74
N LEU A 65 -3.33 -8.96 8.92
CA LEU A 65 -2.79 -8.36 10.16
C LEU A 65 -1.29 -8.62 10.35
N HIS A 66 -0.67 -9.50 9.55
CA HIS A 66 0.75 -9.83 9.72
C HIS A 66 1.67 -8.60 9.61
N GLY A 67 1.36 -7.63 8.74
CA GLY A 67 2.16 -6.41 8.64
C GLY A 67 2.11 -5.57 9.91
N LEU A 68 0.92 -5.39 10.50
CA LEU A 68 0.76 -4.72 11.78
C LEU A 68 1.52 -5.44 12.90
N VAL A 69 1.42 -6.76 12.98
CA VAL A 69 2.11 -7.57 14.00
C VAL A 69 3.62 -7.46 13.86
N ARG A 70 4.15 -7.57 12.63
CA ARG A 70 5.58 -7.39 12.35
C ARG A 70 6.05 -5.98 12.71
N THR A 71 5.22 -4.97 12.46
CA THR A 71 5.51 -3.58 12.82
C THR A 71 5.68 -3.44 14.33
N LEU A 72 4.73 -3.98 15.11
CA LEU A 72 4.78 -3.90 16.56
C LEU A 72 5.94 -4.72 17.13
N ALA A 73 6.20 -5.93 16.62
CA ALA A 73 7.37 -6.73 17.03
C ALA A 73 8.67 -5.95 16.80
N GLN A 74 8.85 -5.37 15.61
CA GLN A 74 10.04 -4.58 15.28
C GLN A 74 10.20 -3.34 16.17
N LEU A 75 9.10 -2.67 16.51
CA LEU A 75 9.14 -1.42 17.29
C LEU A 75 9.24 -1.66 18.80
N HIS A 76 8.63 -2.74 19.31
CA HIS A 76 8.62 -3.05 20.75
C HIS A 76 9.86 -3.83 21.17
N ASP A 77 10.33 -4.75 20.32
CA ASP A 77 11.39 -5.69 20.65
C ASP A 77 12.67 -5.52 19.82
N GLY A 78 12.64 -4.69 18.77
CA GLY A 78 13.79 -4.50 17.87
C GLY A 78 14.03 -5.65 16.89
N GLU A 79 13.17 -6.67 16.88
CA GLU A 79 13.30 -7.88 16.06
C GLU A 79 11.94 -8.40 15.57
N GLN A 80 11.97 -9.39 14.66
CA GLN A 80 10.76 -10.01 14.08
C GLN A 80 10.80 -11.53 14.25
N THR A 81 11.18 -12.02 15.43
CA THR A 81 11.14 -13.45 15.79
C THR A 81 9.69 -13.91 16.02
N GLU A 82 9.44 -15.22 16.01
CA GLU A 82 8.12 -15.78 16.33
C GLU A 82 7.66 -15.36 17.74
N ALA A 83 8.59 -15.30 18.70
CA ALA A 83 8.31 -14.87 20.07
C ALA A 83 7.94 -13.38 20.14
N ALA A 84 8.66 -12.50 19.43
CA ALA A 84 8.32 -11.07 19.35
C ALA A 84 6.96 -10.86 18.65
N ALA A 85 6.69 -11.59 17.57
CA ALA A 85 5.40 -11.57 16.90
C ALA A 85 4.26 -12.07 17.81
N GLU A 86 4.49 -13.07 18.66
CA GLU A 86 3.47 -13.54 19.61
C GLU A 86 3.19 -12.49 20.69
N ARG A 87 4.22 -11.81 21.21
CA ARG A 87 4.04 -10.68 22.13
C ARG A 87 3.24 -9.55 21.49
N ALA A 88 3.53 -9.20 20.23
CA ALA A 88 2.76 -8.21 19.48
C ALA A 88 1.29 -8.64 19.28
N TRP A 89 1.05 -9.93 18.99
CA TRP A 89 -0.31 -10.47 18.93
C TRP A 89 -1.05 -10.36 20.26
N GLN A 90 -0.41 -10.73 21.37
CA GLN A 90 -0.97 -10.61 22.71
C GLN A 90 -1.28 -9.15 23.06
N TRP A 91 -0.35 -8.25 22.81
CA TRP A 91 -0.51 -6.82 23.04
C TRP A 91 -1.75 -6.24 22.35
N LEU A 92 -2.01 -6.66 21.09
CA LEU A 92 -3.21 -6.28 20.33
C LEU A 92 -4.49 -6.90 20.93
N ARG A 93 -4.45 -8.17 21.34
CA ARG A 93 -5.60 -8.89 21.91
C ARG A 93 -6.01 -8.37 23.28
N GLU A 94 -5.08 -7.82 24.05
CA GLU A 94 -5.36 -7.15 25.33
C GLU A 94 -5.98 -5.76 25.16
N ARG A 95 -5.97 -5.21 23.94
CA ARG A 95 -6.33 -3.82 23.63
C ARG A 95 -7.40 -3.72 22.55
N LEU A 96 -8.38 -4.64 22.56
CA LEU A 96 -9.42 -4.68 21.54
C LEU A 96 -10.23 -3.36 21.44
N ASP A 97 -10.40 -2.65 22.56
CA ASP A 97 -11.13 -1.38 22.62
C ASP A 97 -10.29 -0.17 22.19
N MET A 98 -8.96 -0.33 22.06
CA MET A 98 -8.07 0.73 21.58
C MET A 98 -8.50 1.16 20.18
N THR A 99 -8.63 2.47 19.98
CA THR A 99 -9.01 3.03 18.69
C THR A 99 -7.88 2.88 17.69
N THR A 100 -8.21 2.81 16.40
CA THR A 100 -7.19 2.80 15.34
C THR A 100 -6.45 4.13 15.23
N HIS A 101 -7.03 5.22 15.76
CA HIS A 101 -6.34 6.48 15.98
C HIS A 101 -5.20 6.31 17.00
N GLU A 102 -5.50 5.82 18.20
CA GLU A 102 -4.49 5.59 19.24
C GLU A 102 -3.44 4.60 18.77
N LEU A 103 -3.83 3.54 18.06
CA LEU A 103 -2.89 2.54 17.53
C LEU A 103 -1.92 3.15 16.50
N ALA A 104 -2.43 3.95 15.56
CA ALA A 104 -1.60 4.59 14.55
C ALA A 104 -0.63 5.60 15.20
N TRP A 105 -1.09 6.37 16.18
CA TRP A 105 -0.24 7.31 16.93
C TRP A 105 0.74 6.61 17.86
N HIS A 106 0.39 5.44 18.41
CA HIS A 106 1.34 4.58 19.11
C HIS A 106 2.50 4.23 18.19
N VAL A 107 2.23 3.75 16.96
CA VAL A 107 3.27 3.45 15.97
C VAL A 107 4.10 4.67 15.61
N VAL A 108 3.47 5.82 15.35
CA VAL A 108 4.18 7.09 15.08
C VAL A 108 5.09 7.50 16.25
N SER A 109 4.68 7.28 17.49
CA SER A 109 5.52 7.62 18.66
C SER A 109 6.81 6.78 18.75
N GLN A 110 6.83 5.59 18.14
CA GLN A 110 7.94 4.64 18.25
C GLN A 110 8.97 4.76 17.11
N ILE A 111 8.65 5.43 16.00
CA ILE A 111 9.57 5.55 14.84
C ILE A 111 10.62 6.68 14.98
N GLY A 112 10.53 7.46 16.06
CA GLY A 112 11.46 8.55 16.38
C GLY A 112 11.18 9.81 15.56
N GLN A 113 12.24 10.45 15.06
CA GLN A 113 12.14 11.68 14.25
C GLN A 113 11.74 11.44 12.78
N ARG A 114 11.65 10.17 12.35
CA ARG A 114 11.34 9.80 10.97
C ARG A 114 9.85 9.96 10.67
N GLN A 115 9.52 10.34 9.45
CA GLN A 115 8.14 10.41 8.98
C GLN A 115 7.68 9.01 8.54
N MET A 116 6.49 8.60 8.98
CA MET A 116 5.91 7.31 8.60
C MET A 116 5.59 7.28 7.10
N VAL A 117 5.99 6.21 6.42
CA VAL A 117 5.51 5.87 5.06
C VAL A 117 4.70 4.60 5.17
N GLU A 118 3.40 4.69 4.91
CA GLU A 118 2.50 3.54 4.99
C GLU A 118 1.79 3.32 3.66
N LYS A 119 1.60 2.05 3.36
CA LYS A 119 0.84 1.64 2.21
C LYS A 119 0.03 0.41 2.57
N SER A 120 -1.28 0.57 2.51
CA SER A 120 -2.25 -0.53 2.52
C SER A 120 -3.25 -0.33 1.38
N PRO A 121 -3.34 -1.23 0.37
CA PRO A 121 -4.34 -1.08 -0.69
C PRO A 121 -5.78 -1.10 -0.18
N SER A 122 -6.01 -1.69 1.00
CA SER A 122 -7.28 -1.67 1.72
C SER A 122 -7.71 -0.25 2.13
N ASN A 123 -6.78 0.67 2.38
CA ASN A 123 -7.10 2.07 2.73
C ASN A 123 -7.94 2.74 1.64
N CYS A 124 -7.81 2.30 0.39
CA CYS A 124 -8.52 2.86 -0.76
C CYS A 124 -9.76 2.03 -1.17
N ALA A 125 -10.05 0.93 -0.45
CA ALA A 125 -11.13 0.00 -0.82
C ALA A 125 -12.52 0.63 -0.69
N GLU A 126 -12.71 1.48 0.32
CA GLU A 126 -13.95 2.21 0.59
C GLU A 126 -13.64 3.69 0.89
N ALA A 127 -14.51 4.61 0.46
CA ALA A 127 -14.35 6.03 0.73
C ALA A 127 -14.28 6.36 2.23
N ALA A 128 -14.99 5.60 3.06
CA ALA A 128 -14.98 5.74 4.51
C ALA A 128 -13.59 5.48 5.13
N TYR A 129 -12.77 4.62 4.52
CA TYR A 129 -11.42 4.33 5.01
C TYR A 129 -10.45 5.48 4.71
N LEU A 130 -10.56 6.09 3.53
CA LEU A 130 -9.82 7.33 3.20
C LEU A 130 -10.23 8.49 4.12
N ALA A 131 -11.53 8.65 4.37
CA ALA A 131 -12.03 9.67 5.30
C ALA A 131 -11.52 9.45 6.74
N ARG A 132 -11.45 8.19 7.19
CA ARG A 132 -10.85 7.84 8.49
C ARG A 132 -9.37 8.16 8.54
N LEU A 133 -8.61 7.77 7.51
CA LEU A 133 -7.19 8.08 7.40
C LEU A 133 -6.96 9.59 7.54
N TYR A 134 -7.68 10.40 6.76
CA TYR A 134 -7.54 11.86 6.79
C TYR A 134 -7.93 12.47 8.14
N ARG A 135 -8.96 11.94 8.81
CA ARG A 135 -9.35 12.36 10.16
C ARG A 135 -8.25 12.08 11.21
N ILE A 136 -7.50 11.00 11.05
CA ILE A 136 -6.39 10.66 11.96
C ILE A 136 -5.14 11.49 11.65
N PHE A 137 -4.87 11.74 10.36
CA PHE A 137 -3.70 12.48 9.89
C PHE A 137 -4.11 13.57 8.87
N PRO A 138 -4.64 14.72 9.33
CA PRO A 138 -5.14 15.79 8.45
C PRO A 138 -4.01 16.52 7.70
N THR A 139 -2.78 16.43 8.20
CA THR A 139 -1.55 17.01 7.63
C THR A 139 -0.77 16.01 6.77
N ALA A 140 -1.30 14.80 6.55
CA ALA A 140 -0.63 13.78 5.75
C ALA A 140 -0.43 14.21 4.30
N ARG A 141 0.60 13.61 3.67
CA ARG A 141 0.84 13.68 2.23
C ARG A 141 0.42 12.38 1.56
N PHE A 142 -0.10 12.48 0.35
CA PHE A 142 -0.73 11.37 -0.37
C PHE A 142 -0.10 11.16 -1.74
N LEU A 143 0.67 10.08 -1.89
CA LEU A 143 1.17 9.66 -3.21
C LEU A 143 0.11 8.79 -3.87
N HIS A 144 -0.64 9.33 -4.83
CA HIS A 144 -1.53 8.55 -5.68
C HIS A 144 -0.68 7.82 -6.72
N LEU A 145 -0.46 6.53 -6.48
CA LEU A 145 0.30 5.66 -7.37
C LEU A 145 -0.65 4.91 -8.31
N SER A 146 -0.49 5.11 -9.61
CA SER A 146 -1.26 4.37 -10.63
C SER A 146 -0.42 3.31 -11.34
N ARG A 147 -1.11 2.30 -11.85
CA ARG A 147 -0.60 1.34 -12.81
C ARG A 147 -1.65 1.14 -13.89
N HIS A 148 -1.20 0.93 -15.13
CA HIS A 148 -2.08 0.77 -16.29
C HIS A 148 -3.18 -0.28 -16.01
N PRO A 149 -4.47 0.00 -16.33
CA PRO A 149 -5.59 -0.87 -15.99
C PRO A 149 -5.38 -2.30 -16.51
N ARG A 150 -4.90 -2.45 -17.76
CA ARG A 150 -4.57 -3.76 -18.35
C ARG A 150 -3.60 -4.58 -17.50
N SER A 151 -2.46 -4.00 -17.13
CA SER A 151 -1.44 -4.72 -16.36
C SER A 151 -1.91 -5.05 -14.94
N THR A 152 -2.66 -4.13 -14.32
CA THR A 152 -3.24 -4.34 -12.98
C THR A 152 -4.29 -5.43 -13.00
N SER A 153 -5.26 -5.36 -13.92
CA SER A 153 -6.36 -6.31 -14.04
C SER A 153 -5.86 -7.70 -14.44
N LYS A 154 -4.92 -7.82 -15.39
CA LYS A 154 -4.25 -9.10 -15.72
C LYS A 154 -3.60 -9.72 -14.49
N SER A 155 -2.80 -8.93 -13.76
CA SER A 155 -2.10 -9.43 -12.57
C SER A 155 -3.08 -9.87 -11.48
N LEU A 156 -4.19 -9.15 -11.30
CA LEU A 156 -5.21 -9.50 -10.32
C LEU A 156 -5.96 -10.77 -10.72
N TYR A 157 -6.30 -10.91 -12.01
CA TYR A 157 -6.94 -12.11 -12.55
C TYR A 157 -6.10 -13.37 -12.29
N GLN A 158 -4.80 -13.32 -12.63
CA GLN A 158 -3.85 -14.42 -12.41
C GLN A 158 -3.79 -14.84 -10.94
N VAL A 159 -3.66 -13.87 -10.01
CA VAL A 159 -3.61 -14.16 -8.57
C VAL A 159 -4.91 -14.79 -8.08
N ARG A 160 -6.09 -14.32 -8.55
CA ARG A 160 -7.37 -14.93 -8.16
C ARG A 160 -7.52 -16.35 -8.70
N GLN A 161 -7.01 -16.63 -9.90
CA GLN A 161 -6.97 -17.97 -10.46
C GLN A 161 -6.07 -18.91 -9.64
N GLU A 162 -4.87 -18.47 -9.27
CA GLU A 162 -3.98 -19.23 -8.37
C GLU A 162 -4.62 -19.50 -7.00
N GLN A 163 -5.27 -18.49 -6.41
CA GLN A 163 -5.97 -18.64 -5.12
C GLN A 163 -7.14 -19.62 -5.22
N ARG A 164 -7.91 -19.56 -6.31
CA ARG A 164 -8.98 -20.53 -6.59
C ARG A 164 -8.42 -21.94 -6.73
N ALA A 165 -7.33 -22.11 -7.48
CA ALA A 165 -6.69 -23.42 -7.66
C ALA A 165 -6.23 -24.02 -6.32
N ARG A 166 -5.64 -23.21 -5.44
CA ARG A 166 -5.21 -23.64 -4.09
C ARG A 166 -6.37 -23.99 -3.15
N ARG A 167 -7.51 -23.31 -3.28
CA ARG A 167 -8.69 -23.48 -2.41
C ARG A 167 -9.69 -24.55 -2.91
N GLY A 168 -9.38 -25.23 -4.03
CA GLY A 168 -10.18 -26.32 -4.60
C GLY A 168 -11.18 -25.90 -5.69
N ARG A 169 -11.55 -26.86 -6.55
CA ARG A 169 -12.30 -26.63 -7.82
C ARG A 169 -13.78 -26.27 -7.64
N ASN A 170 -14.38 -26.47 -6.47
CA ASN A 170 -15.80 -26.22 -6.20
C ASN A 170 -16.19 -24.74 -6.09
N ARG A 171 -15.27 -23.80 -6.33
CA ARG A 171 -15.60 -22.36 -6.35
C ARG A 171 -15.94 -21.88 -7.75
N MET A 172 -16.88 -20.92 -7.78
CA MET A 172 -17.27 -20.20 -8.99
C MET A 172 -16.05 -19.70 -9.77
N PRO A 173 -16.12 -19.72 -11.12
CA PRO A 173 -15.08 -19.14 -11.97
C PRO A 173 -14.75 -17.72 -11.54
N VAL A 174 -13.49 -17.32 -11.75
CA VAL A 174 -13.09 -15.94 -11.53
C VAL A 174 -13.75 -15.09 -12.62
N ASP A 175 -14.68 -14.24 -12.20
CA ASP A 175 -15.26 -13.25 -13.10
C ASP A 175 -14.22 -12.19 -13.46
N GLY A 176 -13.80 -12.18 -14.73
CA GLY A 176 -12.81 -11.24 -15.26
C GLY A 176 -13.28 -9.79 -15.27
N ARG A 177 -14.59 -9.52 -15.32
CA ARG A 177 -15.15 -8.15 -15.31
C ARG A 177 -14.85 -7.45 -13.99
N ARG A 178 -14.85 -8.20 -12.88
CA ARG A 178 -14.51 -7.68 -11.55
C ARG A 178 -13.10 -7.11 -11.44
N MET A 179 -12.19 -7.45 -12.36
CA MET A 179 -10.82 -6.91 -12.36
C MET A 179 -10.79 -5.46 -12.84
N GLU A 180 -11.63 -5.14 -13.82
CA GLU A 180 -11.84 -3.78 -14.30
C GLU A 180 -12.58 -2.96 -13.25
N GLU A 181 -13.70 -3.49 -12.75
CA GLU A 181 -14.52 -2.82 -11.73
C GLU A 181 -13.70 -2.44 -10.48
N ASN A 182 -12.80 -3.32 -10.04
CA ASN A 182 -11.93 -3.04 -8.91
C ASN A 182 -10.96 -1.88 -9.20
N TRP A 183 -10.37 -1.84 -10.40
CA TRP A 183 -9.47 -0.76 -10.80
C TRP A 183 -10.21 0.58 -10.85
N LEU A 184 -11.38 0.60 -11.51
CA LEU A 184 -12.24 1.76 -11.65
C LEU A 184 -12.76 2.26 -10.29
N LYS A 185 -13.26 1.36 -9.45
CA LYS A 185 -13.78 1.68 -8.10
C LYS A 185 -12.70 2.34 -7.25
N VAL A 186 -11.54 1.70 -7.11
CA VAL A 186 -10.48 2.14 -6.20
C VAL A 186 -9.85 3.44 -6.67
N HIS A 187 -9.51 3.57 -7.96
CA HIS A 187 -8.99 4.84 -8.46
C HIS A 187 -10.04 5.95 -8.44
N GLY A 188 -11.33 5.62 -8.64
CA GLY A 188 -12.42 6.56 -8.46
C GLY A 188 -12.52 7.09 -7.02
N HIS A 189 -12.32 6.25 -6.00
CA HIS A 189 -12.22 6.70 -4.60
C HIS A 189 -11.04 7.64 -4.38
N ILE A 190 -9.86 7.26 -4.87
CA ILE A 190 -8.63 8.04 -4.67
C ILE A 190 -8.76 9.40 -5.34
N VAL A 191 -9.22 9.46 -6.59
CA VAL A 191 -9.38 10.72 -7.31
C VAL A 191 -10.37 11.65 -6.62
N ARG A 192 -11.56 11.16 -6.22
CA ARG A 192 -12.54 11.99 -5.50
C ARG A 192 -11.99 12.49 -4.16
N PHE A 193 -11.17 11.69 -3.51
CA PHE A 193 -10.52 12.08 -2.26
C PHE A 193 -9.45 13.14 -2.49
N THR A 194 -8.52 12.93 -3.43
CA THR A 194 -7.41 13.86 -3.66
C THR A 194 -7.85 15.19 -4.27
N GLU A 195 -8.95 15.23 -5.02
CA GLU A 195 -9.58 16.46 -5.51
C GLU A 195 -10.07 17.39 -4.38
N GLN A 196 -10.31 16.85 -3.18
CA GLN A 196 -10.80 17.60 -2.03
C GLN A 196 -9.68 18.07 -1.10
N LEU A 197 -8.44 17.65 -1.36
CA LEU A 197 -7.31 17.97 -0.49
C LEU A 197 -6.75 19.37 -0.78
N PRO A 198 -6.22 20.07 0.25
CA PRO A 198 -5.38 21.25 0.08
C PRO A 198 -4.27 21.05 -0.97
N VAL A 199 -3.95 22.14 -1.68
CA VAL A 199 -2.85 22.16 -2.66
C VAL A 199 -1.56 21.70 -1.99
N GLY A 200 -0.83 20.80 -2.68
CA GLY A 200 0.42 20.24 -2.18
C GLY A 200 0.28 19.02 -1.27
N GLN A 201 -0.92 18.63 -0.83
CA GLN A 201 -1.11 17.40 -0.04
C GLN A 201 -1.15 16.12 -0.87
N SER A 202 -1.26 16.20 -2.20
CA SER A 202 -1.24 15.02 -3.06
C SER A 202 -0.33 15.18 -4.27
N LEU A 203 0.35 14.09 -4.63
CA LEU A 203 1.11 13.93 -5.87
C LEU A 203 0.59 12.69 -6.60
N HIS A 204 0.25 12.80 -7.88
CA HIS A 204 -0.07 11.63 -8.72
C HIS A 204 1.15 11.22 -9.53
N LEU A 205 1.44 9.91 -9.56
CA LEU A 205 2.53 9.35 -10.33
C LEU A 205 2.16 7.99 -10.91
N GLN A 206 2.53 7.76 -12.17
CA GLN A 206 2.49 6.44 -12.78
C GLN A 206 3.68 5.64 -12.27
N GLY A 207 3.41 4.50 -11.63
CA GLY A 207 4.48 3.65 -11.11
C GLY A 207 5.40 3.12 -12.20
N GLU A 208 4.89 2.96 -13.42
CA GLU A 208 5.71 2.66 -14.60
C GLU A 208 6.83 3.67 -14.83
N LEU A 209 6.54 4.96 -14.69
CA LEU A 209 7.51 6.03 -14.91
C LEU A 209 8.53 6.09 -13.78
N LEU A 210 8.08 5.94 -12.53
CA LEU A 210 8.98 5.85 -11.36
C LEU A 210 9.99 4.72 -11.49
N LEU A 211 9.54 3.51 -11.86
CA LEU A 211 10.44 2.36 -11.98
C LEU A 211 11.36 2.46 -13.21
N ALA A 212 10.94 3.15 -14.27
CA ALA A 212 11.75 3.35 -15.46
C ALA A 212 12.84 4.43 -15.26
N ASN A 213 12.57 5.45 -14.45
CA ASN A 213 13.49 6.55 -14.18
C ASN A 213 13.50 6.93 -12.69
N PRO A 214 14.02 6.05 -11.81
CA PRO A 214 13.95 6.25 -10.37
C PRO A 214 14.69 7.50 -9.91
N ASP A 215 15.85 7.83 -10.49
CA ASP A 215 16.63 9.00 -10.08
C ASP A 215 15.84 10.31 -10.25
N HIS A 216 15.13 10.46 -11.37
CA HIS A 216 14.30 11.63 -11.63
C HIS A 216 13.11 11.74 -10.67
N TYR A 217 12.33 10.67 -10.54
CA TYR A 217 11.07 10.73 -9.78
C TYR A 217 11.29 10.65 -8.27
N LEU A 218 12.35 9.97 -7.78
CA LEU A 218 12.66 9.96 -6.36
C LEU A 218 13.12 11.34 -5.87
N GLN A 219 13.88 12.09 -6.68
CA GLN A 219 14.21 13.49 -6.37
C GLN A 219 12.96 14.36 -6.30
N GLN A 220 12.04 14.25 -7.27
CA GLN A 220 10.76 15.00 -7.24
C GLN A 220 9.89 14.65 -6.03
N ILE A 221 9.84 13.38 -5.64
CA ILE A 221 9.11 12.96 -4.44
C ILE A 221 9.78 13.57 -3.19
N ALA A 222 11.11 13.49 -3.08
CA ALA A 222 11.83 14.06 -1.95
C ALA A 222 11.63 15.59 -1.83
N GLU A 223 11.69 16.31 -2.95
CA GLU A 223 11.39 17.75 -3.01
C GLU A 223 9.97 18.05 -2.52
N TRP A 224 8.98 17.33 -3.04
CA TRP A 224 7.57 17.49 -2.64
C TRP A 224 7.33 17.17 -1.15
N LEU A 225 8.05 16.18 -0.62
CA LEU A 225 8.01 15.79 0.79
C LEU A 225 8.79 16.73 1.70
N ASP A 226 9.54 17.71 1.17
CA ASP A 226 10.37 18.62 1.96
C ASP A 226 11.35 17.82 2.86
N ILE A 227 12.07 16.88 2.25
CA ILE A 227 13.09 16.04 2.87
C ILE A 227 14.42 16.14 2.10
N ARG A 228 15.51 15.60 2.66
CA ARG A 228 16.84 15.55 2.04
C ARG A 228 16.79 15.02 0.61
N MET A 229 17.60 15.63 -0.26
CA MET A 229 17.69 15.28 -1.68
C MET A 229 19.14 15.01 -2.13
N ASP A 230 20.08 14.92 -1.18
CA ASP A 230 21.46 14.59 -1.50
C ASP A 230 21.59 13.15 -2.05
N ALA A 231 22.69 12.91 -2.77
CA ALA A 231 22.88 11.67 -3.51
C ALA A 231 22.81 10.42 -2.62
N GLU A 232 23.30 10.49 -1.37
CA GLU A 232 23.23 9.37 -0.42
C GLU A 232 21.78 9.01 -0.12
N ALA A 233 20.94 10.01 0.18
CA ALA A 233 19.55 9.80 0.53
C ALA A 233 18.72 9.27 -0.66
N ILE A 234 18.97 9.78 -1.88
CA ILE A 234 18.33 9.27 -3.10
C ILE A 234 18.81 7.86 -3.46
N GLU A 235 20.10 7.58 -3.29
CA GLU A 235 20.67 6.24 -3.52
C GLU A 235 20.06 5.21 -2.57
N ALA A 236 19.93 5.53 -1.28
CA ALA A 236 19.31 4.64 -0.30
C ALA A 236 17.90 4.20 -0.74
N MET A 237 17.11 5.10 -1.31
CA MET A 237 15.76 4.79 -1.82
C MET A 237 15.73 3.79 -2.98
N LYS A 238 16.85 3.55 -3.67
CA LYS A 238 16.93 2.55 -4.76
C LYS A 238 17.16 1.12 -4.26
N HIS A 239 17.28 0.93 -2.95
CA HIS A 239 17.53 -0.37 -2.30
C HIS A 239 16.34 -0.87 -1.46
N PRO A 240 15.13 -1.07 -2.04
CA PRO A 240 13.96 -1.55 -1.30
C PRO A 240 14.20 -2.91 -0.59
N GLU A 241 15.13 -3.72 -1.07
CA GLU A 241 15.57 -4.96 -0.43
C GLU A 241 16.17 -4.77 0.97
N ALA A 242 16.65 -3.57 1.30
CA ALA A 242 17.19 -3.24 2.62
C ALA A 242 16.09 -2.95 3.67
N SER A 243 14.81 -2.90 3.26
CA SER A 243 13.71 -2.69 4.19
C SER A 243 13.63 -3.81 5.23
N LEU A 244 13.40 -3.42 6.49
CA LEU A 244 13.08 -4.33 7.61
C LEU A 244 11.89 -5.26 7.31
N PHE A 245 11.06 -4.91 6.33
CA PHE A 245 9.86 -5.64 5.94
C PHE A 245 9.92 -6.20 4.50
N ALA A 246 11.13 -6.30 3.92
CA ALA A 246 11.38 -6.85 2.59
C ALA A 246 11.37 -8.38 2.52
N THR A 247 11.43 -9.08 3.67
CA THR A 247 11.52 -10.54 3.74
C THR A 247 10.25 -11.19 4.29
N ILE A 248 10.08 -12.49 4.05
CA ILE A 248 9.03 -13.30 4.67
C ILE A 248 9.25 -13.29 6.20
N GLY A 249 8.19 -12.93 6.95
CA GLY A 249 8.24 -12.91 8.42
C GLY A 249 8.17 -14.31 9.06
N PRO A 250 8.14 -14.39 10.40
CA PRO A 250 8.04 -15.66 11.12
C PRO A 250 6.71 -16.37 10.86
N ASP A 251 6.59 -17.65 11.22
CA ASP A 251 5.42 -18.48 10.84
C ASP A 251 4.08 -17.93 11.34
N ASN A 252 4.05 -17.32 12.52
CA ASN A 252 2.88 -16.65 13.08
C ASN A 252 2.63 -15.22 12.53
N ALA A 253 3.50 -14.70 11.65
CA ALA A 253 3.35 -13.38 11.03
C ALA A 253 4.06 -13.25 9.66
N ARG A 254 3.93 -14.25 8.76
CA ARG A 254 4.71 -14.35 7.50
C ARG A 254 4.57 -13.19 6.51
N GLY A 255 3.48 -12.42 6.61
CA GLY A 255 2.99 -11.51 5.58
C GLY A 255 3.43 -10.06 5.77
N GLY A 256 2.51 -9.13 5.47
CA GLY A 256 2.73 -7.68 5.58
C GLY A 256 3.08 -6.99 4.27
N ASN A 257 3.35 -7.72 3.20
CA ASN A 257 3.56 -7.13 1.88
C ASN A 257 3.11 -8.09 0.78
N ASN A 258 3.15 -7.63 -0.47
CA ASN A 258 2.90 -8.49 -1.61
C ASN A 258 3.85 -9.70 -1.60
N ARG A 259 3.33 -10.92 -1.75
CA ARG A 259 4.14 -12.14 -1.80
C ARG A 259 5.31 -12.06 -2.80
N LYS A 260 5.07 -11.54 -4.02
CA LYS A 260 6.15 -11.44 -5.04
C LYS A 260 7.25 -10.45 -4.65
N TYR A 261 6.91 -9.43 -3.85
CA TYR A 261 7.90 -8.51 -3.30
C TYR A 261 8.70 -9.17 -2.18
N LEU A 262 8.04 -9.92 -1.28
CA LEU A 262 8.74 -10.66 -0.22
C LEU A 262 9.66 -11.77 -0.76
N GLU A 263 9.38 -12.29 -1.96
CA GLU A 263 10.20 -13.30 -2.65
C GLU A 263 11.37 -12.68 -3.43
N ASP A 264 11.21 -11.47 -3.98
CA ASP A 264 12.28 -10.72 -4.66
C ASP A 264 12.04 -9.21 -4.51
N PRO A 265 12.58 -8.57 -3.46
CA PRO A 265 12.25 -7.19 -3.10
C PRO A 265 13.02 -6.15 -3.91
N ARG A 266 14.04 -6.57 -4.67
CA ARG A 266 14.94 -5.67 -5.39
C ARG A 266 14.20 -4.80 -6.39
N LEU A 267 14.65 -3.56 -6.52
CA LEU A 267 14.19 -2.67 -7.58
C LEU A 267 14.51 -3.27 -8.95
N ARG A 268 13.49 -3.37 -9.80
CA ARG A 268 13.65 -3.77 -11.21
C ARG A 268 13.35 -2.57 -12.09
N THR A 269 14.40 -2.04 -12.71
CA THR A 269 14.28 -0.94 -13.67
C THR A 269 14.13 -1.48 -15.09
N GLY A 270 13.48 -0.68 -15.94
CA GLY A 270 13.29 -1.03 -17.34
C GLY A 270 12.13 -0.27 -17.95
N PRO A 271 12.07 -0.19 -19.29
CA PRO A 271 10.96 0.45 -19.97
C PRO A 271 9.65 -0.27 -19.63
N PRO A 272 8.55 0.46 -19.39
CA PRO A 272 7.28 -0.19 -19.13
C PRO A 272 6.81 -0.99 -20.36
N PRO A 273 6.06 -2.08 -20.16
CA PRO A 273 5.53 -2.84 -21.28
C PRO A 273 4.63 -1.95 -22.13
N LYS A 274 4.74 -2.08 -23.46
CA LYS A 274 3.81 -1.43 -24.38
C LYS A 274 2.43 -2.07 -24.22
N VAL A 275 1.51 -1.31 -23.64
CA VAL A 275 0.11 -1.70 -23.43
C VAL A 275 -0.80 -0.57 -23.92
N ASN A 276 -1.98 -0.91 -24.40
CA ASN A 276 -2.98 0.05 -24.86
C ASN A 276 -4.33 -0.17 -24.15
N LEU A 277 -5.19 0.85 -24.25
CA LEU A 277 -6.55 0.83 -23.73
C LEU A 277 -7.57 0.20 -24.68
N SER A 278 -7.26 0.10 -25.98
CA SER A 278 -8.24 -0.27 -27.01
C SER A 278 -8.44 -1.76 -27.15
N ASP A 279 -7.39 -2.58 -27.10
CA ASP A 279 -7.43 -3.98 -27.52
C ASP A 279 -8.34 -4.86 -26.66
N PRO A 280 -8.81 -6.01 -27.17
CA PRO A 280 -9.52 -6.99 -26.36
C PRO A 280 -8.75 -7.38 -25.09
N LEU A 281 -9.47 -7.64 -24.00
CA LEU A 281 -8.90 -8.03 -22.71
C LEU A 281 -8.52 -9.51 -22.76
N GLU A 282 -7.23 -9.82 -22.65
CA GLU A 282 -6.68 -11.18 -22.80
C GLU A 282 -7.17 -12.22 -21.78
N TRP A 283 -7.77 -11.78 -20.66
CA TRP A 283 -8.39 -12.66 -19.67
C TRP A 283 -9.90 -12.86 -19.90
N MET A 284 -10.46 -12.22 -20.92
CA MET A 284 -11.86 -12.34 -21.32
C MET A 284 -11.96 -13.16 -22.61
N THR A 285 -12.80 -14.19 -22.62
CA THR A 285 -12.97 -15.08 -23.77
C THR A 285 -13.94 -14.55 -24.83
N ASP A 286 -14.72 -13.50 -24.51
CA ASP A 286 -15.76 -12.93 -25.36
C ASP A 286 -15.28 -11.72 -26.19
N GLY A 287 -13.97 -11.43 -26.17
CA GLY A 287 -13.42 -10.27 -26.88
C GLY A 287 -13.76 -8.92 -26.24
N SER A 288 -14.28 -8.91 -25.00
CA SER A 288 -14.58 -7.68 -24.25
C SER A 288 -13.37 -6.74 -24.21
N ARG A 289 -13.68 -5.43 -24.22
CA ARG A 289 -12.73 -4.33 -24.06
C ARG A 289 -13.04 -3.59 -22.75
N PHE A 290 -12.19 -2.65 -22.35
CA PHE A 290 -12.52 -1.78 -21.23
C PHE A 290 -13.77 -0.94 -21.51
N GLY A 291 -14.60 -0.79 -20.49
CA GLY A 291 -15.74 0.11 -20.52
C GLY A 291 -15.32 1.58 -20.63
N PRO A 292 -16.20 2.46 -21.16
CA PRO A 292 -15.89 3.87 -21.36
C PRO A 292 -15.41 4.61 -20.11
N ALA A 293 -15.98 4.28 -18.93
CA ALA A 293 -15.59 4.88 -17.65
C ALA A 293 -14.14 4.56 -17.26
N THR A 294 -13.69 3.32 -17.48
CA THR A 294 -12.31 2.89 -17.25
C THR A 294 -11.36 3.60 -18.19
N VAL A 295 -11.70 3.70 -19.49
CA VAL A 295 -10.89 4.41 -20.48
C VAL A 295 -10.77 5.90 -20.13
N ALA A 296 -11.88 6.54 -19.75
CA ALA A 296 -11.88 7.95 -19.34
C ALA A 296 -10.98 8.19 -18.12
N LEU A 297 -11.11 7.36 -17.08
CA LEU A 297 -10.27 7.46 -15.89
C LEU A 297 -8.79 7.14 -16.20
N ALA A 298 -8.51 6.16 -17.05
CA ALA A 298 -7.14 5.83 -17.45
C ALA A 298 -6.46 7.00 -18.17
N ARG A 299 -7.17 7.65 -19.11
CA ARG A 299 -6.67 8.86 -19.79
C ARG A 299 -6.44 10.01 -18.83
N ARG A 300 -7.34 10.21 -17.86
CA ARG A 300 -7.15 11.19 -16.80
C ARG A 300 -5.89 10.92 -15.97
N LEU A 301 -5.51 9.66 -15.79
CA LEU A 301 -4.27 9.25 -15.12
C LEU A 301 -3.06 9.16 -16.07
N GLY A 302 -3.18 9.67 -17.30
CA GLY A 302 -2.09 9.76 -18.28
C GLY A 302 -1.81 8.48 -19.08
N TYR A 303 -2.73 7.52 -19.11
CA TYR A 303 -2.60 6.33 -19.97
C TYR A 303 -3.31 6.55 -21.31
N LEU A 304 -2.64 6.18 -22.41
CA LEU A 304 -3.12 6.35 -23.79
C LEU A 304 -3.57 5.02 -24.41
#